data_AF-A0A9D3NWN6-F1
#
_entry.id   AF-A0A9D3NWN6-F1
#
_cell.length_a   1.000
_cell.length_b   1.000
_cell.length_c   1.000
_cell.angle_alpha   90.00
_cell.angle_beta   90.00
_cell.angle_gamma   90.00
#
_symmetry.space_group_name_H-M   'P 1'
#
loop_
_entity.id
_entity.type
_entity.pdbx_description
1 polymer ?
#
loop_
_entity_poly.entity_id
_entity_poly.type
_entity_poly.pdbx_seq_one_letter_code
_entity_poly.pdbx_strand_id
1 'polypeptide(L)' 'MVQAFLRPNPTLNKELKIPLAQYEEQDFTEPAAQKIIDDFRQDLKDIEEEILQQNKCLEPPYLYLCPSRIENSITI' A
#
# COMPACT_ATOMS: atom_id res chain seq x y z
N MET A 1 32.52 -26.23 -6.89
CA MET A 1 31.45 -26.78 -6.03
C MET A 1 30.98 -25.69 -5.08
N VAL A 2 29.79 -25.15 -5.29
CA VAL A 2 28.76 -24.87 -4.28
C VAL A 2 27.56 -24.22 -4.99
N GLN A 3 26.61 -25.06 -5.45
CA GLN A 3 25.25 -24.61 -5.68
C GLN A 3 24.60 -24.45 -4.30
N ALA A 4 24.48 -23.21 -3.82
CA ALA A 4 23.57 -22.91 -2.73
C ALA A 4 22.20 -22.64 -3.37
N PHE A 5 21.32 -23.62 -3.26
CA PHE A 5 19.91 -23.50 -3.57
C PHE A 5 19.32 -22.28 -2.85
N LEU A 6 19.00 -21.22 -3.62
CA LEU A 6 18.04 -20.21 -3.20
C LEU A 6 16.69 -20.91 -3.09
N ARG A 7 16.37 -21.42 -1.89
CA ARG A 7 14.99 -21.81 -1.59
C ARG A 7 14.17 -20.53 -1.61
N PRO A 8 13.04 -20.47 -2.35
CA PRO A 8 12.16 -19.32 -2.26
C PRO A 8 11.64 -19.24 -0.82
N ASN A 9 11.93 -18.13 -0.16
CA ASN A 9 11.50 -17.87 1.20
C ASN A 9 10.04 -17.36 1.15
N PRO A 10 9.04 -18.13 1.59
CA PRO A 10 7.63 -17.78 1.41
C PRO A 10 7.19 -16.56 2.23
N THR A 11 8.00 -16.06 3.16
CA THR A 11 7.75 -14.79 3.88
C THR A 11 8.26 -13.55 3.14
N LEU A 12 9.17 -13.67 2.18
CA LEU A 12 9.77 -12.52 1.48
C LEU A 12 8.74 -11.74 0.62
N ASN A 13 7.68 -12.42 0.20
CA ASN A 13 6.67 -11.85 -0.70
C ASN A 13 5.61 -11.01 0.03
N LYS A 14 5.63 -11.01 1.37
CA LYS A 14 4.74 -10.19 2.21
C LYS A 14 5.37 -8.85 2.57
N GLU A 15 6.67 -8.67 2.32
CA GLU A 15 7.45 -7.50 2.69
C GLU A 15 7.63 -6.47 1.54
N LEU A 16 7.21 -6.80 0.30
CA LEU A 16 7.48 -5.96 -0.89
C LEU A 16 6.31 -5.08 -1.37
N LYS A 17 5.12 -5.19 -0.76
CA LYS A 17 3.95 -4.41 -1.21
C LYS A 17 3.89 -3.10 -0.44
N ILE A 18 4.45 -2.05 -1.03
CA ILE A 18 4.33 -0.68 -0.54
C ILE A 18 2.92 -0.18 -0.90
N PRO A 19 2.04 0.09 0.09
CA PRO A 19 0.71 0.64 -0.18
C PRO A 19 0.78 2.02 -0.82
N LEU A 20 -0.30 2.41 -1.48
CA LEU A 20 -0.42 3.74 -2.09
C LEU A 20 -0.04 4.86 -1.11
N ALA A 21 0.75 5.82 -1.57
CA ALA A 21 1.23 6.97 -0.81
C ALA A 21 2.15 6.64 0.39
N GLN A 22 2.64 5.40 0.49
CA GLN A 22 3.76 5.06 1.35
C GLN A 22 5.05 5.15 0.55
N TYR A 23 6.07 5.77 1.15
CA TYR A 23 7.37 6.00 0.54
C TYR A 23 8.42 5.50 1.52
N GLU A 24 9.27 4.56 1.08
CA GLU A 24 10.41 4.10 1.87
C GLU A 24 11.56 5.12 1.83
N GLU A 25 11.67 5.83 0.71
CA GLU A 25 12.65 6.88 0.48
C GLU A 25 12.06 8.25 0.85
N GLN A 26 12.83 9.05 1.61
CA GLN A 26 12.43 10.39 2.02
C GLN A 26 13.06 11.44 1.10
N ASP A 27 12.64 11.45 -0.16
CA ASP A 27 13.15 12.40 -1.16
C ASP A 27 12.73 13.85 -0.85
N PHE A 28 11.56 14.02 -0.24
CA PHE A 28 11.03 15.32 0.16
C PHE A 28 11.37 15.62 1.63
N THR A 29 12.21 16.63 1.82
CA THR A 29 12.61 17.09 3.16
C THR A 29 11.96 18.42 3.53
N GLU A 30 11.36 19.10 2.56
CA GLU A 30 10.67 20.36 2.74
C GLU A 30 9.37 20.17 3.53
N PRO A 31 9.15 20.95 4.61
CA PRO A 31 7.94 20.81 5.44
C PRO A 31 6.63 20.97 4.67
N ALA A 32 6.61 21.82 3.63
CA ALA A 32 5.43 22.02 2.79
C ALA A 32 5.09 20.77 1.97
N ALA A 33 6.09 20.08 1.41
CA ALA A 33 5.90 18.87 0.64
C ALA A 33 5.44 17.71 1.55
N GLN A 34 6.04 17.58 2.73
CA GLN A 34 5.63 16.59 3.74
C GLN A 34 4.17 16.81 4.17
N LYS A 35 3.75 18.06 4.40
CA LYS A 35 2.37 18.37 4.74
C LYS A 35 1.40 17.91 3.64
N ILE A 36 1.71 18.15 2.37
CA ILE A 36 0.86 17.72 1.25
C ILE A 36 0.75 16.18 1.21
N ILE A 37 1.86 15.48 1.45
CA ILE A 37 1.87 14.01 1.51
C ILE A 37 1.00 13.51 2.67
N ASP A 38 1.10 14.14 3.83
CA ASP A 38 0.31 13.73 5.01
C ASP A 38 -1.18 14.03 4.84
N ASP A 39 -1.54 15.18 4.25
CA ASP A 39 -2.91 15.49 3.88
C ASP A 39 -3.45 14.42 2.91
N PHE A 40 -2.69 14.06 1.87
CA PHE A 40 -3.07 13.02 0.91
C PHE A 40 -3.26 11.64 1.57
N ARG A 41 -2.39 11.29 2.52
CA ARG A 41 -2.54 10.04 3.30
C ARG A 41 -3.80 10.05 4.18
N GLN A 42 -4.22 11.20 4.67
CA GLN A 42 -5.45 11.32 5.44
C GLN A 42 -6.67 11.13 4.53
N ASP A 43 -6.69 11.78 3.36
CA ASP A 43 -7.77 11.60 2.38
C ASP A 43 -7.94 10.12 1.98
N LEU A 44 -6.84 9.38 1.81
CA LEU A 44 -6.88 7.95 1.53
C LEU A 44 -7.49 7.13 2.67
N LYS A 45 -7.22 7.47 3.93
CA LYS A 45 -7.83 6.78 5.08
C LYS A 45 -9.33 7.01 5.13
N ASP A 46 -9.76 8.23 4.87
CA ASP A 46 -11.18 8.60 4.88
C ASP A 46 -11.93 7.83 3.76
N ILE A 47 -11.34 7.76 2.56
CA ILE A 47 -11.87 6.94 1.45
C ILE A 47 -11.91 5.45 1.81
N GLU A 48 -10.87 4.91 2.45
CA GLU A 48 -10.86 3.52 2.90
C GLU A 48 -12.01 3.23 3.88
N GLU A 49 -12.23 4.10 4.86
CA GLU A 49 -13.33 3.96 5.81
C GLU A 49 -14.69 3.96 5.11
N GLU A 50 -14.91 4.86 4.14
CA GLU A 50 -16.13 4.90 3.33
C GLU A 50 -16.33 3.61 2.53
N ILE A 51 -15.28 3.11 1.85
CA ILE A 51 -15.32 1.86 1.09
C ILE A 51 -15.69 0.70 2.02
N LEU A 52 -15.03 0.59 3.18
CA LEU A 52 -15.29 -0.48 4.13
C LEU A 52 -16.72 -0.40 4.67
N GLN A 53 -17.23 0.80 4.94
CA GLN A 53 -18.59 1.01 5.41
C GLN A 53 -19.63 0.60 4.36
N GLN A 54 -19.45 1.01 3.10
CA GLN A 54 -20.35 0.64 2.00
C GLN A 54 -20.36 -0.87 1.73
N ASN A 55 -19.21 -1.53 1.89
CA ASN A 55 -19.06 -2.96 1.62
C ASN A 55 -19.65 -3.87 2.71
N LYS A 56 -20.04 -3.36 3.89
CA LYS A 56 -20.67 -4.18 4.96
C LYS A 56 -21.95 -4.88 4.52
N CYS A 57 -22.64 -4.32 3.52
CA CYS A 57 -23.92 -4.81 3.03
C CYS A 57 -23.83 -5.45 1.63
N LEU A 58 -22.62 -5.66 1.09
CA LEU A 58 -22.40 -6.21 -0.24
C LEU A 58 -21.78 -7.61 -0.17
N GLU A 59 -22.40 -8.57 -0.86
CA GLU A 59 -21.82 -9.89 -1.11
C GLU A 59 -21.76 -10.19 -2.62
N PRO A 60 -20.56 -10.21 -3.24
CA PRO A 60 -19.24 -10.02 -2.63
C PRO A 60 -18.91 -8.54 -2.39
N PRO A 61 -17.99 -8.24 -1.44
CA PRO A 61 -17.49 -6.89 -1.25
C PRO A 61 -16.56 -6.48 -2.42
N TYR A 62 -16.69 -5.24 -2.87
CA TYR A 62 -15.80 -4.57 -3.81
C TYR A 62 -14.63 -3.90 -3.08
N LEU A 63 -13.47 -4.55 -3.07
CA LEU A 63 -12.28 -4.09 -2.33
C LEU A 63 -11.06 -3.81 -3.23
N TYR A 64 -11.22 -3.86 -4.55
CA TYR A 64 -10.11 -3.67 -5.48
C TYR A 64 -9.50 -2.27 -5.43
N LEU A 65 -10.31 -1.25 -5.12
CA LEU A 65 -9.88 0.14 -4.99
C LEU A 65 -9.67 0.58 -3.53
N CYS A 66 -9.59 -0.37 -2.60
CA CYS A 66 -9.25 -0.06 -1.21
C CYS A 66 -7.80 0.45 -1.15
N PRO A 67 -7.50 1.65 -0.63
CA PRO A 67 -6.16 2.21 -0.58
C PRO A 67 -5.09 1.28 0.00
N SER A 68 -5.43 0.54 1.07
CA SER A 68 -4.57 -0.49 1.68
C SER A 68 -4.29 -1.71 0.80
N ARG A 69 -5.02 -1.88 -0.31
CA ARG A 69 -4.90 -2.99 -1.27
C ARG A 69 -4.31 -2.56 -2.61
N ILE A 70 -4.08 -1.27 -2.81
CA ILE A 70 -3.43 -0.72 -3.99
C ILE A 70 -1.94 -0.58 -3.71
N GLU A 71 -1.11 -1.14 -4.58
CA GLU A 71 0.34 -0.93 -4.55
C GLU A 71 0.68 0.46 -5.10
N ASN A 72 1.72 1.08 -4.54
CA ASN A 72 2.17 2.41 -4.96
C ASN A 72 2.74 2.41 -6.40
N SER A 73 3.15 1.25 -6.92
CA SER A 73 3.70 1.09 -8.26
C SER A 73 3.36 -0.30 -8.83
N ILE A 74 3.56 -0.48 -10.14
CA ILE A 74 3.34 -1.76 -10.81
C ILE A 74 4.60 -2.62 -10.62
N THR A 75 4.48 -3.70 -9.84
CA THR A 75 5.60 -4.61 -9.52
C THR A 75 5.41 -6.05 -10.03
N ILE A 76 4.31 -6.33 -10.74
CA ILE A 76 3.89 -7.66 -11.21
C ILE A 76 3.41 -7.66 -12.66
#